data_AF-A0A2H3TUL5-F1
#
_entry.id   AF-A0A2H3TUL5-F1
#
_cell.length_a   1.000
_cell.length_b   1.000
_cell.length_c   1.000
_cell.angle_alpha   90.00
_cell.angle_beta   90.00
_cell.angle_gamma   90.00
#
_symmetry.space_group_name_H-M   'P 1'
#
loop_
_entity.id
_entity.type
_entity.pdbx_description
1 polymer ?
#
loop_
_entity_poly.entity_id
_entity_poly.type
_entity_poly.pdbx_seq_one_letter_code
_entity_poly.pdbx_strand_id
1 'polypeptide(L)'
;MGGYERVVGHAKPNNFTPIQSGQKVQSVCKELSIEVLGLDPLKNFEGNIGVPLSKRLDTAKEWIELAMAAGTTVIQMPSLFLPLSTRGYRIIIPELQELTDLAEES
;
A
#
# COMPACT_ATOMS: atom_id res chain seq x y z
N MET A 1 -7.08 4.60 11.37
CA MET A 1 -6.02 5.30 10.62
C MET A 1 -4.96 4.24 10.34
N GLY A 2 -4.65 3.97 9.06
CA GLY A 2 -3.70 2.92 8.68
C GLY A 2 -2.25 3.39 8.78
N GLY A 3 -1.32 2.46 8.61
CA GLY A 3 0.12 2.69 8.57
C GLY A 3 0.54 3.69 7.49
N TYR A 4 0.01 3.58 6.26
CA TYR A 4 0.32 4.52 5.18
C TYR A 4 -0.03 5.96 5.55
N GLU A 5 -1.24 6.21 6.07
CA GLU A 5 -1.67 7.57 6.42
C GLU A 5 -0.84 8.17 7.55
N ARG A 6 -0.31 7.35 8.46
CA ARG A 6 0.60 7.81 9.53
C ARG A 6 1.95 8.24 8.97
N VAL A 7 2.52 7.45 8.05
CA VAL A 7 3.81 7.78 7.41
C VAL A 7 3.68 9.01 6.53
N VAL A 8 2.60 9.13 5.74
CA VAL A 8 2.30 10.34 4.95
C VAL A 8 2.02 11.53 5.85
N GLY A 9 1.31 11.34 6.96
CA GLY A 9 1.02 12.38 7.94
C GLY A 9 2.28 12.95 8.62
N HIS A 10 3.29 12.11 8.84
CA HIS A 10 4.61 12.54 9.30
C HIS A 10 5.35 13.42 8.28
N ALA A 11 5.08 13.25 6.98
CA ALA A 11 5.88 13.86 5.93
C ALA A 11 5.73 15.39 5.87
N LYS A 12 4.49 15.90 5.88
CA LYS A 12 4.22 17.34 5.68
C LYS A 12 4.83 18.24 6.75
N PRO A 13 4.68 17.98 8.06
CA PRO A 13 5.26 18.82 9.11
C PRO A 13 6.80 18.85 9.09
N ASN A 14 7.42 17.82 8.52
CA ASN A 14 8.87 17.66 8.46
C ASN A 14 9.47 18.04 7.10
N ASN A 15 8.66 18.59 6.18
CA ASN A 15 9.07 18.93 4.81
C ASN A 15 9.69 17.71 4.07
N PHE A 16 9.14 16.53 4.31
CA PHE A 16 9.54 15.27 3.70
C PHE A 16 8.55 14.83 2.61
N THR A 17 9.02 14.02 1.67
CA THR A 17 8.15 13.15 0.87
C THR A 17 7.65 11.97 1.71
N PRO A 18 6.56 11.28 1.29
CA PRO A 18 6.16 10.01 1.92
C PRO A 18 7.31 9.01 2.02
N ILE A 19 8.09 8.86 0.94
CA ILE A 19 9.26 7.96 0.88
C ILE A 19 10.33 8.34 1.91
N GLN A 20 10.66 9.63 2.04
CA GLN A 20 11.61 10.10 3.07
C GLN A 20 11.09 9.81 4.49
N SER A 21 9.78 9.89 4.71
CA SER A 21 9.18 9.49 5.99
C SER A 21 9.26 7.99 6.22
N GLY A 22 9.04 7.16 5.19
CA GLY A 22 9.26 5.72 5.25
C GLY A 22 10.70 5.37 5.62
N GLN A 23 11.67 5.99 4.94
CA GLN A 23 13.10 5.83 5.25
C GLN A 23 13.43 6.23 6.69
N LYS A 24 12.79 7.29 7.21
CA LYS A 24 12.95 7.69 8.61
C LYS A 24 12.39 6.65 9.58
N VAL A 25 11.24 6.05 9.28
CA VAL A 25 10.69 4.92 10.04
C VAL A 25 11.68 3.77 10.06
N GLN A 26 12.19 3.35 8.88
CA GLN A 26 13.18 2.28 8.78
C GLN A 26 14.43 2.56 9.61
N SER A 27 14.97 3.78 9.55
CA SER A 27 16.16 4.20 10.31
C SER A 27 15.93 4.08 11.81
N VAL A 28 14.81 4.60 12.33
CA VAL A 28 14.49 4.55 13.76
C VAL A 28 14.26 3.11 14.22
N CYS A 29 13.54 2.32 13.44
CA CYS A 29 13.32 0.90 13.73
C CYS A 29 14.65 0.13 13.79
N LYS A 30 15.58 0.37 12.86
CA LYS A 30 16.92 -0.23 12.87
C LYS A 30 17.72 0.17 14.12
N GLU A 31 17.72 1.44 14.49
CA GLU A 31 18.40 1.94 15.71
C GLU A 31 17.87 1.26 16.98
N LEU A 32 16.57 0.94 17.01
CA LEU A 32 15.89 0.32 18.15
C LEU A 32 15.83 -1.21 18.07
N SER A 33 16.40 -1.84 17.04
CA SER A 33 16.26 -3.28 16.78
C SER A 33 14.80 -3.76 16.69
N ILE A 34 13.94 -2.94 16.08
CA ILE A 34 12.53 -3.24 15.80
C ILE A 34 12.38 -3.59 14.32
N GLU A 35 11.72 -4.69 14.02
CA GLU A 35 11.38 -5.07 12.65
C GLU A 35 10.04 -4.48 12.20
N VAL A 36 9.98 -4.01 10.95
CA VAL A 36 8.73 -3.55 10.33
C VAL A 36 8.07 -4.73 9.62
N LEU A 37 7.06 -5.32 10.25
CA LEU A 37 6.40 -6.53 9.75
C LEU A 37 5.53 -6.32 8.50
N GLY A 38 5.05 -5.10 8.28
CA GLY A 38 4.20 -4.80 7.14
C GLY A 38 3.62 -3.40 7.18
N LEU A 39 3.04 -3.01 6.05
CA LEU A 39 2.26 -1.79 5.91
C LEU A 39 0.79 -2.17 5.72
N ASP A 40 -0.08 -1.64 6.59
CA ASP A 40 -1.51 -1.91 6.53
C ASP A 40 -2.35 -0.61 6.49
N PRO A 41 -3.58 -0.65 5.97
CA PRO A 41 -4.08 -1.56 4.94
C PRO A 41 -4.19 -0.86 3.58
N LEU A 42 -3.75 -1.53 2.50
CA LEU A 42 -4.11 -1.15 1.13
C LEU A 42 -5.59 -1.48 0.94
N LYS A 43 -6.48 -0.49 0.97
CA LYS A 43 -7.93 -0.75 0.94
C LYS A 43 -8.50 -0.66 -0.46
N ASN A 44 -9.62 -1.34 -0.64
CA ASN A 44 -10.57 -1.15 -1.74
C ASN A 44 -9.99 -1.42 -3.14
N PHE A 45 -9.12 -2.41 -3.24
CA PHE A 45 -8.47 -2.77 -4.49
C PHE A 45 -9.36 -3.66 -5.34
N GLU A 46 -9.54 -4.94 -4.99
CA GLU A 46 -10.13 -5.93 -5.88
C GLU A 46 -11.64 -5.77 -6.05
N GLY A 47 -12.13 -5.91 -7.28
CA GLY A 47 -13.56 -5.88 -7.57
C GLY A 47 -14.22 -4.51 -7.39
N ASN A 48 -13.45 -3.43 -7.25
CA ASN A 48 -13.98 -2.08 -7.14
C ASN A 48 -14.44 -1.56 -8.51
N ILE A 49 -15.76 -1.42 -8.68
CA ILE A 49 -16.36 -0.89 -9.91
C ILE A 49 -16.52 0.63 -9.89
N GLY A 50 -16.41 1.25 -8.71
CA GLY A 50 -16.49 2.70 -8.56
C GLY A 50 -15.19 3.42 -8.94
N VAL A 51 -14.07 2.71 -8.99
CA VAL A 51 -12.74 3.26 -9.30
C VAL A 51 -12.06 2.41 -10.39
N PRO A 52 -11.64 3.00 -11.52
CA PRO A 52 -10.92 2.27 -12.57
C PRO A 52 -9.68 1.55 -12.04
N LEU A 53 -9.39 0.36 -12.59
CA LEU A 53 -8.23 -0.45 -12.20
C LEU A 53 -6.92 0.32 -12.28
N SER A 54 -6.70 1.10 -13.34
CA SER A 54 -5.49 1.93 -13.49
C SER A 54 -5.26 2.87 -12.32
N LYS A 55 -6.32 3.47 -11.75
CA LYS A 55 -6.21 4.35 -10.58
C LYS A 55 -5.93 3.60 -9.28
N ARG A 56 -6.41 2.37 -9.18
CA ARG A 56 -6.08 1.49 -8.06
C ARG A 56 -4.64 1.00 -8.15
N LEU A 57 -4.13 0.70 -9.34
CA LEU A 57 -2.73 0.36 -9.58
C LEU A 57 -1.79 1.55 -9.32
N ASP A 58 -2.15 2.77 -9.73
CA ASP A 58 -1.40 4.00 -9.37
C ASP A 58 -1.22 4.08 -7.84
N THR A 59 -2.30 3.85 -7.08
CA THR A 59 -2.26 3.83 -5.61
C THR A 59 -1.42 2.68 -5.08
N ALA A 60 -1.59 1.46 -5.61
CA ALA A 60 -0.83 0.29 -5.18
C ALA A 60 0.68 0.50 -5.37
N LYS A 61 1.10 1.15 -6.46
CA LYS A 61 2.50 1.50 -6.70
C LYS A 61 3.06 2.41 -5.62
N GLU A 62 2.34 3.46 -5.24
CA GLU A 62 2.75 4.34 -4.13
C GLU A 62 2.90 3.58 -2.81
N TRP A 63 2.03 2.59 -2.56
CA TRP A 63 2.11 1.72 -1.38
C TRP A 63 3.33 0.82 -1.41
N ILE A 64 3.65 0.22 -2.56
CA ILE A 64 4.83 -0.63 -2.75
C ILE A 64 6.11 0.17 -2.51
N GLU A 65 6.24 1.34 -3.13
CA GLU A 65 7.38 2.24 -2.92
C GLU A 65 7.53 2.64 -1.45
N LEU A 66 6.41 2.93 -0.77
CA LEU A 66 6.43 3.30 0.64
C LEU A 66 6.78 2.12 1.56
N ALA A 67 6.29 0.91 1.28
CA ALA A 67 6.60 -0.28 2.05
C ALA A 67 8.10 -0.59 1.99
N MET A 68 8.69 -0.56 0.78
CA MET A 68 10.13 -0.71 0.60
C MET A 68 10.92 0.35 1.36
N ALA A 69 10.50 1.61 1.28
CA ALA A 69 11.13 2.71 2.01
C ALA A 69 11.05 2.52 3.54
N ALA A 70 9.92 2.01 4.05
CA ALA A 70 9.71 1.69 5.46
C ALA A 70 10.46 0.42 5.91
N GLY A 71 11.03 -0.35 4.98
CA GLY A 71 11.82 -1.54 5.26
C GLY A 71 11.00 -2.82 5.40
N THR A 72 9.86 -2.92 4.71
CA THR A 72 9.04 -4.13 4.68
C THR A 72 8.66 -4.50 3.25
N THR A 73 8.47 -5.79 3.01
CA THR A 73 8.00 -6.34 1.73
C THR A 73 6.56 -6.84 1.81
N VAL A 74 5.89 -6.58 2.94
CA VAL A 74 4.52 -7.06 3.19
C VAL A 74 3.56 -5.89 3.22
N ILE A 75 2.55 -5.94 2.35
CA ILE A 75 1.40 -5.03 2.38
C ILE A 75 0.15 -5.85 2.72
N GLN A 76 -0.59 -5.43 3.74
CA GLN A 76 -1.85 -6.08 4.09
C GLN A 76 -3.00 -5.45 3.31
N MET A 77 -3.79 -6.29 2.64
CA MET A 77 -4.95 -5.86 1.86
C MET A 77 -6.20 -6.60 2.36
N PRO A 78 -7.14 -5.91 3.04
CA PRO A 78 -8.42 -6.49 3.39
C PRO A 78 -9.31 -6.60 2.16
N SER A 79 -10.21 -7.60 2.15
CA SER A 79 -11.20 -7.72 1.09
C SER A 79 -12.13 -6.50 1.02
N LEU A 80 -12.51 -6.11 -0.19
CA LEU A 80 -13.40 -5.00 -0.47
C LEU A 80 -14.83 -5.28 0.03
N PHE A 81 -15.42 -4.28 0.69
CA PHE A 81 -16.80 -4.35 1.21
C PHE A 81 -17.68 -3.14 0.83
N LEU A 82 -17.23 -2.29 -0.10
CA LEU A 82 -18.01 -1.12 -0.54
C LEU A 82 -19.23 -1.55 -1.39
N PRO A 83 -20.33 -0.77 -1.38
CA PRO A 83 -21.53 -1.09 -2.19
C PRO A 83 -21.25 -1.18 -3.69
N LEU A 84 -20.35 -0.33 -4.20
CA LEU A 84 -19.88 -0.36 -5.58
C LEU A 84 -18.73 -1.35 -5.72
N SER A 85 -19.04 -2.63 -5.53
CA SER A 85 -18.12 -3.74 -5.72
C SER A 85 -18.78 -4.90 -6.48
N THR A 86 -17.96 -5.74 -7.10
CA THR A 86 -18.37 -7.02 -7.68
C THR A 86 -17.86 -8.18 -6.84
N ARG A 87 -18.58 -9.30 -6.89
CA ARG A 87 -18.11 -10.62 -6.39
C ARG A 87 -17.68 -11.55 -7.54
N GLY A 88 -17.65 -11.03 -8.76
CA GLY A 88 -17.36 -11.81 -9.95
C GLY A 88 -15.88 -12.17 -10.04
N TYR A 89 -15.56 -13.45 -9.86
CA TYR A 89 -14.19 -13.97 -9.97
C TYR A 89 -13.51 -13.67 -11.32
N ARG A 90 -14.29 -13.54 -12.39
CA ARG A 90 -13.78 -13.16 -13.72
C ARG A 90 -13.17 -11.76 -13.77
N ILE A 91 -13.47 -10.91 -12.79
CA ILE A 91 -12.90 -9.56 -12.63
C ILE A 91 -11.85 -9.59 -11.52
N ILE A 92 -12.21 -10.13 -10.35
CA ILE A 92 -11.33 -10.11 -9.17
C ILE A 92 -10.00 -10.81 -9.42
N ILE A 93 -10.01 -12.00 -10.05
CA ILE A 93 -8.78 -12.78 -10.24
C ILE A 93 -7.78 -12.04 -11.12
N PRO A 94 -8.13 -11.56 -12.34
CA PRO A 94 -7.21 -10.77 -13.15
C PRO A 94 -6.69 -9.52 -12.47
N GLU A 95 -7.54 -8.79 -11.72
CA GLU A 95 -7.09 -7.59 -11.01
C GLU A 95 -6.04 -7.91 -9.93
N LEU A 96 -6.23 -9.00 -9.19
CA LEU A 96 -5.24 -9.45 -8.21
C LEU A 96 -3.94 -9.92 -8.88
N GLN A 97 -4.02 -10.50 -10.07
CA GLN A 97 -2.84 -10.85 -10.87
C GLN A 97 -2.08 -9.59 -11.31
N GLU A 98 -2.77 -8.56 -11.83
CA GLU A 98 -2.13 -7.29 -12.18
C GLU A 98 -1.48 -6.61 -10.96
N LEU A 99 -2.08 -6.74 -9.77
CA LEU A 99 -1.46 -6.26 -8.53
C LEU A 99 -0.17 -7.02 -8.19
N THR A 100 -0.17 -8.35 -8.35
CA THR A 100 1.03 -9.16 -8.09
C THR A 100 2.12 -8.91 -9.12
N ASP A 101 1.74 -8.75 -10.40
CA ASP A 101 2.68 -8.45 -11.49
C ASP A 101 3.36 -7.09 -11.23
N LEU A 102 2.58 -6.07 -10.83
CA LEU A 102 3.10 -4.76 -10.43
C LEU A 102 4.09 -4.85 -9.26
N ALA A 103 3.83 -5.72 -8.29
CA ALA A 103 4.70 -5.93 -7.14
C ALA A 103 5.99 -6.69 -7.50
N GLU A 104 5.95 -7.60 -8.49
CA GLU A 104 7.13 -8.30 -8.99
C GLU A 104 8.07 -7.38 -9.79
N GLU A 105 7.52 -6.37 -10.47
CA GLU A 105 8.27 -5.39 -11.27
C GLU A 105 8.94 -4.25 -10.45
N SER A 106 8.61 -4.12 -9.17
CA SER A 106 9.03 -3.00 -8.30
C SER A 106 10.28 -3.30 -7.48
#